data_AF-A0A534AJC5-F1
#
_entry.id   AF-A0A534AJC5-F1
#
_cell.length_a   1.000
_cell.length_b   1.000
_cell.length_c   1.000
_cell.angle_alpha   90.00
_cell.angle_beta   90.00
_cell.angle_gamma   90.00
#
_symmetry.space_group_name_H-M   'P 1'
#
loop_
_entity.id
_entity.type
_entity.pdbx_description
1 polymer ?
#
loop_
_entity_poly.entity_id
_entity_poly.type
_entity_poly.pdbx_seq_one_letter_code
_entity_poly.pdbx_strand_id
1 'polypeptide(L)'
;MTNPLKIKSLVRGAWCVVLAACGHGSQTPIPEPTAPLPTAGIAAQQVAVLPLTLVAAEDSLHWQATVGERRTALAKGDSILGSLLQARAPEVTWILPDALRRAARRAPGIAPDPDQM
;
A
#
# COMPACT_ATOMS: atom_id res chain seq x y z
N MET A 1 2.89 -10.87 -76.99
CA MET A 1 3.92 -9.81 -76.99
C MET A 1 3.41 -8.63 -76.18
N THR A 2 4.21 -8.25 -75.18
CA THR A 2 4.31 -6.93 -74.52
C THR A 2 3.09 -6.31 -73.84
N ASN A 3 3.14 -6.35 -72.50
CA ASN A 3 2.70 -5.28 -71.61
C ASN A 3 3.51 -4.00 -71.91
N PRO A 4 2.92 -2.79 -71.80
CA PRO A 4 3.59 -1.81 -70.96
C PRO A 4 2.64 -0.90 -70.13
N LEU A 5 2.88 -0.90 -68.82
CA LEU A 5 3.12 0.24 -67.93
C LEU A 5 2.41 1.58 -68.24
N LYS A 6 1.57 2.04 -67.31
CA LYS A 6 1.59 3.44 -66.85
C LYS A 6 1.15 3.58 -65.40
N ILE A 7 2.14 3.49 -64.52
CA ILE A 7 2.10 3.97 -63.13
C ILE A 7 1.94 5.50 -63.19
N LYS A 8 0.86 6.03 -62.58
CA LYS A 8 0.61 7.48 -62.49
C LYS A 8 0.44 7.91 -61.03
N SER A 9 1.42 8.70 -60.60
CA SER A 9 1.36 9.81 -59.63
C SER A 9 0.92 9.53 -58.19
N LEU A 10 1.90 9.18 -57.36
CA LEU A 10 2.37 9.94 -56.19
C LEU A 10 1.49 11.14 -55.75
N VAL A 11 0.68 10.97 -54.71
CA VAL A 11 0.16 12.07 -53.89
C VAL A 11 0.84 12.00 -52.53
N ARG A 12 1.82 12.89 -52.35
CA ARG A 12 2.47 13.20 -51.07
C ARG A 12 1.46 13.93 -50.18
N GLY A 13 0.72 13.18 -49.36
CA GLY A 13 0.01 13.74 -48.22
C GLY A 13 0.99 13.96 -47.08
N ALA A 14 1.46 15.18 -46.91
CA ALA A 14 2.35 15.58 -45.83
C ALA A 14 1.63 15.47 -44.48
N TRP A 15 2.08 14.53 -43.65
CA TRP A 15 1.74 14.43 -42.23
C TRP A 15 2.40 15.58 -41.46
N CYS A 16 1.59 16.45 -40.85
CA CYS A 16 2.03 17.32 -39.78
C CYS A 16 1.36 16.86 -38.48
N VAL A 17 1.99 15.90 -37.79
CA VAL A 17 1.67 15.58 -36.40
C VAL A 17 2.34 16.63 -35.52
N VAL A 18 1.58 17.61 -35.05
CA VAL A 18 2.04 18.54 -34.02
C VAL A 18 1.95 17.83 -32.67
N LEU A 19 3.08 17.30 -32.19
CA LEU A 19 3.22 16.85 -30.81
C LEU A 19 3.26 18.10 -29.92
N ALA A 20 2.10 18.50 -29.39
CA ALA A 20 2.02 19.46 -28.30
C ALA A 20 2.60 18.80 -27.04
N ALA A 21 3.89 19.02 -26.79
CA ALA A 21 4.54 18.64 -25.55
C ALA A 21 4.02 19.54 -24.42
N CYS A 22 3.08 19.03 -23.61
CA CYS A 22 2.70 19.65 -22.36
C CYS A 22 3.89 19.54 -21.37
N GLY A 23 4.77 20.54 -21.39
CA GLY A 23 5.76 20.77 -20.35
C GLY A 23 5.10 21.28 -19.08
N HIS A 24 4.35 20.43 -18.37
CA HIS A 24 4.05 20.69 -16.97
C HIS A 24 5.24 20.21 -16.14
N GLY A 25 6.08 21.18 -15.74
CA GLY A 25 7.14 20.96 -14.76
C GLY A 25 6.52 20.51 -13.45
N SER A 26 6.40 19.19 -13.29
CA SER A 26 6.02 18.59 -12.02
C SER A 26 7.24 18.73 -11.11
N GLN A 27 7.24 19.76 -10.25
CA GLN A 27 8.13 19.77 -9.11
C GLN A 27 7.77 18.56 -8.26
N THR A 28 8.59 17.51 -8.33
CA THR A 28 8.47 16.36 -7.44
C THR A 28 8.72 16.89 -6.02
N PRO A 29 7.71 16.94 -5.13
CA PRO A 29 7.93 17.44 -3.78
C PRO A 29 8.97 16.54 -3.11
N ILE A 30 10.01 17.14 -2.53
CA ILE A 30 10.95 16.40 -1.67
C ILE A 30 10.15 16.05 -0.42
N PRO A 31 9.94 14.76 -0.11
CA PRO A 31 9.15 14.36 1.04
C PRO A 31 9.87 14.82 2.32
N GLU A 32 9.16 15.51 3.21
CA GLU A 32 9.71 15.87 4.50
C GLU A 32 9.99 14.62 5.34
N PRO A 33 11.09 14.60 6.12
CA PRO A 33 11.37 13.50 7.04
C PRO A 33 10.21 13.29 8.00
N THR A 34 9.73 12.05 8.10
CA THR A 34 8.67 11.72 9.06
C THR A 34 9.20 11.88 10.49
N ALA A 35 8.51 12.67 11.32
CA ALA A 35 8.88 12.86 12.71
C ALA A 35 9.03 11.51 13.45
N PRO A 36 9.98 11.38 14.39
CA PRO A 36 10.18 10.14 15.14
C PRO A 36 8.95 9.79 15.99
N LEU A 37 8.74 8.49 16.25
CA LEU A 37 7.70 8.06 17.18
C LEU A 37 8.12 8.41 18.62
N PRO A 38 7.20 8.88 19.48
CA PRO A 38 7.52 9.21 20.87
C PRO A 38 7.60 7.94 21.74
N THR A 39 8.68 7.18 21.62
CA THR A 39 8.86 5.86 22.25
C THR A 39 9.74 5.85 23.48
N ALA A 40 10.27 7.00 23.91
CA ALA A 40 11.19 7.10 25.04
C ALA A 40 10.66 6.44 26.33
N GLY A 41 9.36 6.53 26.60
CA GLY A 41 8.72 5.94 27.78
C GLY A 41 8.53 4.41 27.72
N ILE A 42 8.68 3.81 26.54
CA ILE A 42 8.47 2.37 26.30
C ILE A 42 9.69 1.68 25.68
N ALA A 43 10.83 2.38 25.58
CA ALA A 43 12.07 1.80 25.12
C ALA A 43 12.45 0.59 25.99
N ALA A 44 12.95 -0.47 25.34
CA ALA A 44 13.26 -1.77 25.95
C ALA A 44 12.08 -2.50 26.62
N GLN A 45 10.84 -1.99 26.50
CA GLN A 45 9.66 -2.70 27.00
C GLN A 45 9.10 -3.65 25.94
N GLN A 46 8.43 -4.71 26.42
CA GLN A 46 7.57 -5.51 25.57
C GLN A 46 6.20 -4.85 25.46
N VAL A 47 5.79 -4.50 24.24
CA VAL A 47 4.52 -3.82 23.98
C VAL A 47 3.69 -4.67 23.02
N ALA A 48 2.50 -5.05 23.47
CA ALA A 48 1.54 -5.78 22.65
C ALA A 48 0.81 -4.82 21.70
N VAL A 49 0.75 -5.19 20.43
CA VAL A 49 -0.01 -4.48 19.40
C VAL A 49 -1.28 -5.28 19.11
N LEU A 50 -2.42 -4.74 19.53
CA LEU A 50 -3.72 -5.36 19.26
C LEU A 50 -4.01 -5.36 17.74
N PRO A 51 -4.67 -6.41 17.24
CA PRO A 51 -5.03 -6.49 15.82
C PRO A 51 -6.00 -5.38 15.44
N LEU A 52 -5.91 -4.94 14.19
CA LEU A 52 -6.98 -4.13 13.60
C LEU A 52 -8.27 -4.95 13.56
N THR A 53 -9.37 -4.37 14.02
CA THR A 53 -10.69 -5.01 14.05
C THR A 53 -11.63 -4.49 12.97
N LEU A 54 -11.31 -3.34 12.37
CA LEU A 54 -12.11 -2.68 11.35
C LEU A 54 -11.25 -2.19 10.18
N VAL A 55 -11.70 -2.51 8.97
CA VAL A 55 -11.31 -1.85 7.73
C VAL A 55 -12.62 -1.57 7.00
N ALA A 56 -12.85 -0.29 6.70
CA ALA A 56 -14.00 0.16 5.93
C ALA A 56 -13.50 0.93 4.71
N ALA A 57 -14.13 0.70 3.57
CA ALA A 57 -13.97 1.55 2.40
C ALA A 57 -15.12 2.55 2.41
N GLU A 58 -14.80 3.84 2.31
CA GLU A 58 -15.83 4.85 2.12
C GLU A 58 -16.46 4.68 0.73
N ASP A 59 -17.79 4.71 0.65
CA ASP A 59 -18.52 4.51 -0.60
C ASP A 59 -18.19 5.56 -1.66
N SER A 60 -17.94 6.79 -1.24
CA SER A 60 -17.52 7.89 -2.13
C SER A 60 -16.16 7.67 -2.79
N LEU A 61 -15.30 6.85 -2.17
CA LEU A 61 -13.97 6.53 -2.70
C LEU A 61 -14.02 5.31 -3.63
N HIS A 62 -15.11 4.54 -3.64
CA HIS A 62 -15.27 3.32 -4.43
C HIS A 62 -14.14 2.28 -4.25
N TRP A 63 -13.51 2.24 -3.06
CA TRP A 63 -12.36 1.38 -2.76
C TRP A 63 -12.71 -0.05 -2.37
N GLN A 64 -13.99 -0.43 -2.38
CA GLN A 64 -14.48 -1.75 -1.96
C GLN A 64 -13.76 -2.86 -2.75
N ALA A 65 -13.60 -2.67 -4.06
CA ALA A 65 -12.89 -3.63 -4.91
C ALA A 65 -11.38 -3.71 -4.62
N THR A 66 -10.79 -2.61 -4.12
CA THR A 66 -9.34 -2.52 -3.80
C THR A 66 -9.00 -3.12 -2.44
N VAL A 67 -9.87 -2.91 -1.45
CA VAL A 67 -9.72 -3.50 -0.11
C VAL A 67 -9.85 -5.02 -0.18
N GLY A 68 -10.69 -5.53 -1.08
CA GLY A 68 -10.88 -6.97 -1.27
C GLY A 68 -11.56 -7.61 -0.06
N GLU A 69 -11.19 -8.87 0.25
CA GLU A 69 -11.74 -9.57 1.40
C GLU A 69 -11.27 -8.92 2.71
N ARG A 70 -12.24 -8.55 3.58
CA ARG A 70 -11.99 -7.88 4.87
C ARG A 70 -10.90 -8.57 5.71
N ARG A 71 -10.95 -9.89 5.87
CA ARG A 71 -9.98 -10.63 6.69
C ARG A 71 -8.55 -10.48 6.16
N THR A 72 -8.40 -10.61 4.86
CA THR A 72 -7.11 -10.43 4.17
C THR A 72 -6.63 -8.98 4.28
N ALA A 73 -7.53 -8.00 4.16
CA ALA A 73 -7.20 -6.59 4.33
C ALA A 73 -6.71 -6.26 5.75
N LEU A 74 -7.38 -6.79 6.79
CA LEU A 74 -6.97 -6.61 8.18
C LEU A 74 -5.59 -7.20 8.45
N ALA A 75 -5.36 -8.44 8.01
CA ALA A 75 -4.05 -9.09 8.16
C ALA A 75 -2.93 -8.33 7.45
N LYS A 76 -3.21 -7.78 6.26
CA LYS A 76 -2.26 -6.92 5.54
C LYS A 76 -2.01 -5.60 6.28
N GLY A 77 -3.06 -4.98 6.85
CA GLY A 77 -2.95 -3.80 7.68
C GLY A 77 -2.07 -4.03 8.92
N ASP A 78 -2.32 -5.12 9.65
CA ASP A 78 -1.50 -5.55 10.79
C ASP A 78 -0.03 -5.74 10.39
N SER A 79 0.22 -6.36 9.24
CA SER A 79 1.58 -6.55 8.72
C SER A 79 2.27 -5.22 8.41
N ILE A 80 1.58 -4.29 7.73
CA ILE A 80 2.13 -2.98 7.39
C ILE A 80 2.44 -2.20 8.67
N LEU A 81 1.51 -2.19 9.63
CA LEU A 81 1.71 -1.51 10.91
C LEU A 81 2.91 -2.10 11.66
N GLY A 82 3.01 -3.44 11.73
CA GLY A 82 4.13 -4.12 12.36
C GLY A 82 5.48 -3.75 11.72
N SER A 83 5.55 -3.75 10.38
CA SER A 83 6.76 -3.32 9.67
C SER A 83 7.14 -1.87 9.96
N LEU A 84 6.16 -0.96 10.01
CA LEU A 84 6.40 0.45 10.30
C LEU A 84 6.86 0.68 11.75
N LEU A 85 6.25 -0.01 12.71
CA LEU A 85 6.65 0.09 14.12
C LEU A 85 8.08 -0.40 14.32
N GLN A 86 8.42 -1.56 13.75
CA GLN A 86 9.77 -2.11 13.85
C GLN A 86 10.82 -1.23 13.17
N ALA A 87 10.49 -0.64 12.01
CA ALA A 87 11.41 0.25 11.31
C ALA A 87 11.62 1.59 12.03
N ARG A 88 10.57 2.13 12.66
CA ARG A 88 10.60 3.48 13.26
C ARG A 88 10.94 3.50 14.75
N ALA A 89 10.82 2.37 15.42
CA ALA A 89 11.09 2.22 16.85
C ALA A 89 11.69 0.83 17.16
N PRO A 90 12.90 0.54 16.66
CA PRO A 90 13.58 -0.75 16.89
C PRO A 90 13.95 -0.99 18.36
N GLU A 91 14.02 0.05 19.18
CA GLU A 91 14.31 -0.02 20.60
C GLU A 91 13.18 -0.61 21.45
N VAL A 92 11.98 -0.79 20.88
CA VAL A 92 10.82 -1.40 21.55
C VAL A 92 10.67 -2.86 21.11
N THR A 93 10.38 -3.76 22.04
CA THR A 93 10.10 -5.17 21.71
C THR A 93 8.61 -5.34 21.40
N TRP A 94 8.27 -5.32 20.11
CA TRP A 94 6.88 -5.42 19.66
C TRP A 94 6.36 -6.88 19.67
N ILE A 95 5.27 -7.13 20.40
CA ILE A 95 4.49 -8.37 20.27
C ILE A 95 3.36 -8.13 19.28
N LEU A 96 3.58 -8.56 18.04
CA LEU A 96 2.67 -8.32 16.91
C LEU A 96 1.42 -9.22 16.94
N PRO A 97 0.34 -8.84 16.22
CA PRO A 97 -0.94 -9.56 16.22
C PRO A 97 -0.84 -11.07 16.02
N ASP A 98 -0.01 -11.55 15.09
CA ASP A 98 0.14 -13.00 14.87
C ASP A 98 0.75 -13.74 16.06
N ALA A 99 1.63 -13.09 16.82
CA ALA A 99 2.17 -13.65 18.06
C ALA A 99 1.10 -13.71 19.14
N LEU A 100 0.26 -12.66 19.26
CA LEU A 100 -0.88 -12.64 20.18
C LEU A 100 -1.90 -13.73 19.84
N ARG A 101 -2.29 -13.85 18.57
CA ARG A 101 -3.20 -14.92 18.10
C ARG A 101 -2.63 -16.31 18.38
N ARG A 102 -1.32 -16.51 18.20
CA ARG A 102 -0.65 -17.77 18.56
C ARG A 102 -0.67 -18.01 20.07
N ALA A 103 -0.47 -16.99 20.89
CA ALA A 103 -0.52 -17.11 22.34
C ALA A 103 -1.94 -17.44 22.84
N ALA A 104 -2.96 -16.74 22.34
CA ALA A 104 -4.36 -16.98 22.68
C ALA A 104 -4.80 -18.41 22.35
N ARG A 105 -4.42 -18.93 21.17
CA ARG A 105 -4.68 -20.34 20.79
C ARG A 105 -4.04 -21.37 21.72
N ARG A 106 -2.93 -21.03 22.38
CA ARG A 106 -2.23 -21.95 23.30
C ARG A 106 -2.76 -21.92 24.72
N ALA A 107 -3.51 -20.88 25.09
CA ALA A 107 -4.04 -20.69 26.44
C ALA A 107 -5.55 -20.42 26.41
N PRO A 108 -6.37 -21.33 25.84
CA PRO A 108 -7.81 -21.15 25.76
C PRO A 108 -8.41 -20.99 27.16
N GLY A 109 -9.27 -19.97 27.34
CA GLY A 109 -9.93 -19.65 28.62
C GLY A 109 -9.08 -18.81 29.59
N ILE A 110 -7.80 -18.58 29.29
CA ILE A 110 -6.93 -17.68 30.07
C ILE A 110 -6.65 -16.40 29.30
N ALA A 111 -6.23 -16.54 28.04
CA ALA A 111 -6.00 -15.40 27.16
C ALA A 111 -7.28 -15.11 26.34
N PRO A 112 -7.82 -13.88 26.37
CA PRO A 112 -8.94 -13.51 25.53
C PRO A 112 -8.55 -13.57 24.04
N ASP A 113 -9.55 -13.78 23.18
CA ASP A 113 -9.33 -13.71 21.73
C ASP A 113 -8.96 -12.27 21.35
N PRO A 114 -7.74 -12.01 20.85
CA PRO A 114 -7.30 -10.66 20.53
C PRO A 114 -8.10 -10.01 19.42
N ASP A 115 -8.74 -10.79 18.53
CA ASP A 115 -9.57 -10.25 17.45
C ASP A 115 -10.99 -9.85 17.94
N GLN A 116 -11.31 -10.06 19.23
CA GLN A 116 -12.61 -9.80 19.88
C GLN A 116 -12.53 -8.81 21.07
N MET A 117 -11.40 -8.10 21.20
CA MET A 117 -11.20 -7.10 22.27
C MET A 117 -11.78 -5.73 21.94
#